data_AF-A0A811KF80-F1
#
_entry.id   AF-A0A811KF80-F1
#
_cell.length_a   1.000
_cell.length_b   1.000
_cell.length_c   1.000
_cell.angle_alpha   90.00
_cell.angle_beta   90.00
_cell.angle_gamma   90.00
#
_symmetry.space_group_name_H-M   'P 1'
#
loop_
_entity.id
_entity.type
_entity.pdbx_description
1 polymer ?
#
loop_
_entity_poly.entity_id
_entity_poly.type
_entity_poly.pdbx_seq_one_letter_code
_entity_poly.pdbx_strand_id
1 'polypeptide(L)'
;MADWVIINGTAKRNCDVVEVKCEDTNKNQTYQFSHTQIVKKPPKQLKPPPNAKNIHLLVLDGVSRNQFRRSLSMTERYLETEYDAIYFNYLNRVSYGSRQNAYAFLLDERASNITASPWHQEFNNGMDDIVCYSNISDYNYIGFEFDKQGY
;
A
#
# COMPACT_ATOMS: atom_id res chain seq x y z
N MET A 1 -12.24 9.71 -8.62
CA MET A 1 -11.13 10.38 -9.34
C MET A 1 -11.16 11.85 -8.95
N ALA A 2 -10.03 12.44 -8.59
CA ALA A 2 -9.97 13.88 -8.29
C ALA A 2 -9.89 14.67 -9.60
N ASP A 3 -10.53 15.83 -9.64
CA ASP A 3 -10.53 16.68 -10.84
C ASP A 3 -9.19 17.40 -11.01
N TRP A 4 -8.73 17.52 -12.27
CA TRP A 4 -7.54 18.28 -12.60
C TRP A 4 -7.77 19.78 -12.37
N VAL A 5 -6.87 20.41 -11.62
CA VAL A 5 -6.93 21.85 -11.31
C VAL A 5 -5.79 22.57 -12.02
N ILE A 6 -6.14 23.56 -12.85
CA ILE A 6 -5.16 24.42 -13.54
C ILE A 6 -4.43 25.29 -12.52
N ILE A 7 -3.10 25.35 -12.63
CA ILE A 7 -2.24 26.15 -11.76
C ILE A 7 -1.58 27.25 -12.58
N ASN A 8 -1.88 28.51 -12.27
CA ASN A 8 -1.22 29.68 -12.86
C ASN A 8 -0.24 30.26 -11.82
N GLY A 9 1.03 29.82 -11.86
CA GLY A 9 2.09 30.30 -10.96
C GLY A 9 2.47 29.28 -9.86
N THR A 10 2.85 29.77 -8.68
CA THR A 10 3.31 28.92 -7.57
C THR A 10 2.12 28.34 -6.79
N ALA A 11 1.85 27.04 -6.91
CA ALA A 11 0.83 26.37 -6.10
C ALA A 11 1.47 25.59 -4.94
N LYS A 12 1.27 26.08 -3.72
CA LYS A 12 1.52 25.29 -2.52
C LYS A 12 0.31 24.40 -2.26
N ARG A 13 0.48 23.08 -2.38
CA ARG A 13 -0.56 22.10 -2.04
C ARG A 13 -0.35 21.60 -0.62
N ASN A 14 -1.44 21.39 0.11
CA ASN A 14 -1.45 20.81 1.45
C ASN A 14 -1.86 19.32 1.39
N CYS A 15 -1.28 18.57 0.46
CA CYS A 15 -1.47 17.12 0.35
C CYS A 15 -0.13 16.41 0.15
N ASP A 16 -0.09 15.14 0.50
CA ASP A 16 1.15 14.36 0.54
C ASP A 16 1.64 13.96 -0.86
N VAL A 17 0.71 13.76 -1.81
CA VAL A 17 1.00 13.40 -3.19
C VAL A 17 0.26 14.35 -4.12
N VAL A 18 0.97 14.91 -5.09
CA VAL A 18 0.43 15.78 -6.13
C VAL A 18 0.94 15.29 -7.47
N GLU A 19 0.03 14.89 -8.35
CA GLU A 19 0.36 14.68 -9.74
C GLU A 19 0.27 16.01 -10.49
N VAL A 20 1.32 16.34 -11.23
CA VAL A 20 1.36 17.52 -12.09
C VAL A 20 1.56 17.10 -13.53
N LYS A 21 0.88 17.81 -14.42
CA LYS A 21 1.02 17.67 -15.87
C LYS A 21 1.16 19.06 -16.47
N CYS A 22 2.17 19.25 -17.31
CA CYS A 22 2.33 20.44 -18.12
C CYS A 22 2.10 20.10 -19.58
N GLU A 23 1.41 21.01 -20.28
CA GLU A 23 1.12 20.91 -21.69
C GLU A 23 1.70 22.13 -22.41
N ASP A 24 2.23 21.94 -23.63
CA ASP A 24 2.59 23.07 -24.50
C ASP A 24 1.34 23.75 -25.07
N THR A 25 1.54 24.81 -25.87
CA THR A 25 0.45 25.52 -26.56
C THR A 25 -0.37 24.64 -27.51
N ASN A 26 0.19 23.50 -27.94
CA ASN A 26 -0.45 22.53 -28.83
C ASN A 26 -1.08 21.35 -28.06
N LYS A 27 -1.16 21.43 -26.72
CA LYS A 27 -1.65 20.38 -25.83
C LYS A 27 -0.81 19.10 -25.81
N ASN A 28 0.44 19.17 -26.25
CA ASN A 28 1.37 18.06 -26.08
C ASN A 28 1.88 18.06 -24.65
N GLN A 29 1.85 16.90 -24.01
CA GLN A 29 2.39 16.72 -22.67
C GLN A 29 3.91 16.88 -22.69
N THR A 30 4.40 17.93 -22.03
CA THR A 30 5.85 18.22 -21.94
C THR A 30 6.46 17.73 -20.64
N TYR A 31 5.64 17.61 -19.60
CA TYR A 31 6.06 17.16 -18.28
C TYR A 31 4.90 16.45 -17.58
N GLN A 32 5.19 15.33 -16.93
CA GLN A 32 4.26 14.69 -16.01
C GLN A 32 5.08 14.06 -14.88
N PHE A 33 4.73 14.37 -13.64
CA PHE A 33 5.43 13.83 -12.49
C PHE A 33 4.52 13.78 -11.26
N SER A 34 4.84 12.87 -10.35
CA SER A 34 4.20 12.80 -9.03
C SER A 34 5.16 13.37 -7.99
N HIS A 35 4.80 14.50 -7.41
CA HIS A 35 5.53 15.11 -6.32
C HIS A 35 5.00 14.61 -4.99
N THR A 36 5.91 14.20 -4.11
CA THR A 36 5.58 13.76 -2.76
C THR A 36 6.17 14.71 -1.73
N GLN A 37 5.42 14.97 -0.66
CA GLN A 37 5.83 15.74 0.49
C GLN A 37 5.10 15.20 1.73
N ILE A 38 5.59 15.54 2.91
CA ILE A 38 4.91 15.19 4.17
C ILE A 38 4.20 16.43 4.67
N VAL A 39 2.87 16.45 4.57
CA VAL A 39 2.06 17.54 5.11
C VAL A 39 1.53 17.14 6.47
N LYS A 40 1.84 17.93 7.49
CA LYS A 40 1.32 17.68 8.84
C LYS A 40 -0.21 17.80 8.83
N LYS A 41 -0.89 16.68 9.06
CA LYS A 41 -2.36 16.65 9.20
C LYS A 41 -2.77 17.25 10.55
N PRO A 42 -3.94 17.92 10.64
CA PRO A 42 -4.48 18.33 11.92
C PRO A 42 -4.67 17.10 12.82
N PRO A 43 -4.55 17.25 14.15
CA PRO A 43 -4.76 16.15 15.07
C PRO A 43 -6.17 15.58 14.88
N LYS A 44 -6.29 14.26 14.79
CA LYS A 44 -7.59 13.59 14.73
C LYS A 44 -8.40 13.93 15.98
N GLN A 45 -9.70 14.18 15.81
CA GLN A 45 -10.60 14.46 16.92
C GLN A 45 -10.78 13.22 17.80
N LEU A 46 -10.85 12.04 17.16
CA LEU A 46 -10.90 10.76 17.83
C LEU A 46 -9.49 10.41 18.33
N LYS A 47 -9.38 10.14 19.63
CA LYS A 47 -8.15 9.67 20.24
C LYS A 47 -8.18 8.15 20.28
N PRO A 48 -7.02 7.50 20.08
CA PRO A 48 -6.94 6.07 20.21
C PRO A 48 -7.19 5.65 21.67
N PRO A 49 -7.60 4.40 21.92
CA PRO A 49 -7.78 3.87 23.26
C PRO A 49 -6.56 4.13 24.16
N PRO A 50 -6.70 4.30 25.48
CA PRO A 50 -5.58 4.59 26.38
C PRO A 50 -4.42 3.59 26.31
N ASN A 51 -4.69 2.34 25.91
CA ASN A 51 -3.72 1.26 25.80
C ASN A 51 -3.28 0.97 24.34
N ALA A 52 -3.62 1.85 23.40
CA ALA A 52 -3.24 1.68 22.00
C ALA A 52 -1.71 1.70 21.83
N LYS A 53 -1.22 0.85 20.92
CA LYS A 53 0.20 0.76 20.58
C LYS A 53 0.46 1.47 19.26
N ASN A 54 1.63 2.07 19.09
CA ASN A 54 2.00 2.59 17.78
C ASN A 54 2.27 1.42 16.83
N ILE A 55 1.68 1.47 15.64
CA ILE A 55 1.81 0.43 14.63
C ILE A 55 2.61 1.00 13.47
N HIS A 56 3.69 0.32 13.12
CA HIS A 56 4.53 0.66 11.98
C HIS A 56 4.50 -0.49 10.99
N LEU A 57 3.99 -0.21 9.78
CA LEU A 57 4.02 -1.15 8.67
C LEU A 57 5.17 -0.78 7.73
N LEU A 58 6.17 -1.66 7.63
CA LEU A 58 7.30 -1.52 6.73
C LEU A 58 7.15 -2.52 5.59
N VAL A 59 6.95 -2.03 4.37
CA VAL A 59 6.81 -2.87 3.17
C VAL A 59 8.09 -2.79 2.35
N LEU A 60 8.76 -3.92 2.17
CA LEU A 60 9.93 -4.06 1.31
C LEU A 60 9.51 -4.72 0.00
N ASP A 61 9.29 -3.91 -1.04
CA ASP A 61 8.89 -4.41 -2.36
C ASP A 61 10.06 -5.06 -3.09
N GLY A 62 9.79 -6.17 -3.78
CA GLY A 62 10.78 -6.91 -4.57
C GLY A 62 11.83 -7.70 -3.77
N VAL A 63 11.73 -7.75 -2.44
CA VAL A 63 12.71 -8.44 -1.59
C VAL A 63 12.20 -9.82 -1.19
N SER A 64 12.94 -10.88 -1.57
CA SER A 64 12.66 -12.23 -1.04
C SER A 64 13.29 -12.42 0.34
N ARG A 65 12.79 -13.39 1.11
CA ARG A 65 13.39 -13.79 2.40
C ARG A 65 14.90 -13.98 2.31
N ASN A 66 15.37 -14.73 1.33
CA ASN A 66 16.81 -15.01 1.18
C ASN A 66 17.63 -13.76 0.89
N GLN A 67 17.07 -12.81 0.15
CA GLN A 67 17.72 -11.53 -0.08
C GLN A 67 17.73 -10.65 1.17
N PHE A 68 16.60 -10.58 1.89
CA PHE A 68 16.49 -9.84 3.15
C PHE A 68 17.57 -10.29 4.15
N ARG A 69 17.66 -11.60 4.41
CA ARG A 69 18.62 -12.15 5.39
C ARG A 69 20.08 -11.92 5.00
N ARG A 70 20.39 -11.88 3.70
CA ARG A 70 21.76 -11.69 3.22
C ARG A 70 22.17 -10.22 3.17
N SER A 71 21.28 -9.36 2.69
CA SER A 71 21.57 -7.95 2.46
C SER A 71 21.28 -7.07 3.68
N LEU A 72 20.37 -7.50 4.57
CA LEU A 72 19.91 -6.76 5.74
C LEU A 72 20.04 -7.58 7.03
N SER A 73 21.10 -8.39 7.13
CA SER A 73 21.37 -9.26 8.29
C SER A 73 21.44 -8.50 9.63
N MET A 74 21.99 -7.28 9.62
CA MET A 74 22.05 -6.43 10.81
C MET A 74 20.66 -5.94 11.23
N THR A 75 19.78 -5.65 10.26
CA THR A 75 18.39 -5.26 10.53
C THR A 75 17.59 -6.45 11.07
N GLU A 76 17.74 -7.63 10.46
CA GLU A 76 17.14 -8.89 10.96
C GLU A 76 17.51 -9.10 12.43
N ARG A 77 18.80 -9.06 12.75
CA ARG A 77 19.27 -9.25 14.13
C ARG A 77 18.73 -8.19 15.08
N TYR A 78 18.74 -6.92 14.68
CA TYR A 78 18.23 -5.83 15.52
C TYR A 78 16.74 -5.98 15.82
N LEU A 79 15.93 -6.38 14.82
CA LEU A 79 14.51 -6.63 15.02
C LEU A 79 14.27 -7.81 15.97
N GLU A 80 15.02 -8.90 15.82
CA GLU A 80 14.90 -10.06 16.71
C GLU A 80 15.32 -9.75 18.15
N THR A 81 16.40 -8.97 18.36
CA THR A 81 16.97 -8.75 19.69
C THR A 81 16.33 -7.59 20.46
N GLU A 82 15.96 -6.51 19.76
CA GLU A 82 15.46 -5.29 20.43
C GLU A 82 13.94 -5.17 20.39
N TYR A 83 13.29 -5.83 19.42
CA TYR A 83 11.83 -5.77 19.23
C TYR A 83 11.15 -7.13 19.41
N ASP A 84 11.89 -8.15 19.85
CA ASP A 84 11.42 -9.54 19.98
C ASP A 84 10.69 -10.02 18.70
N ALA A 85 11.16 -9.59 17.53
CA ALA A 85 10.51 -9.89 16.28
C ALA A 85 10.54 -11.39 15.98
N ILE A 86 9.39 -11.93 15.57
CA ILE A 86 9.25 -13.34 15.19
C ILE A 86 9.19 -13.49 13.68
N TYR A 87 9.83 -14.55 13.18
CA TYR A 87 9.74 -14.93 11.78
C TYR A 87 8.59 -15.89 11.53
N PHE A 88 7.67 -15.49 10.66
CA PHE A 88 6.62 -16.36 10.14
C PHE A 88 7.20 -17.29 9.07
N ASN A 89 7.68 -18.46 9.50
CA ASN A 89 8.09 -19.49 8.56
C ASN A 89 6.90 -19.89 7.70
N TYR A 90 7.14 -20.05 6.39
CA TYR A 90 6.15 -20.44 5.38
C TYR A 90 5.09 -19.39 5.01
N LEU A 91 5.21 -18.16 5.50
CA LEU A 91 4.44 -17.05 4.96
C LEU A 91 4.96 -16.71 3.55
N ASN A 92 4.17 -17.06 2.54
CA ASN A 92 4.51 -16.87 1.14
C ASN A 92 3.66 -15.77 0.49
N ARG A 93 4.18 -15.19 -0.60
CA ARG A 93 3.41 -14.30 -1.47
C ARG A 93 2.19 -15.03 -2.04
N VAL A 94 1.08 -14.33 -2.17
CA VAL A 94 -0.17 -14.88 -2.75
C VAL A 94 -0.16 -14.83 -4.28
N SER A 95 0.62 -13.93 -4.87
CA SER A 95 0.70 -13.74 -6.32
C SER A 95 2.06 -13.14 -6.73
N TYR A 96 2.30 -13.07 -8.04
CA TYR A 96 3.56 -12.56 -8.60
C TYR A 96 3.72 -11.05 -8.47
N GLY A 97 2.63 -10.28 -8.58
CA GLY A 97 2.67 -8.82 -8.57
C GLY A 97 2.49 -8.20 -7.19
N SER A 98 3.13 -7.04 -6.97
CA SER A 98 3.09 -6.30 -5.71
C SER A 98 1.66 -5.86 -5.35
N ARG A 99 0.88 -5.46 -6.35
CA ARG A 99 -0.52 -5.06 -6.18
C ARG A 99 -1.39 -6.20 -5.64
N GLN A 100 -1.28 -7.38 -6.25
CA GLN A 100 -2.03 -8.56 -5.85
C GLN A 100 -1.66 -9.05 -4.44
N ASN A 101 -0.38 -8.91 -4.06
CA ASN A 101 0.07 -9.19 -2.70
C ASN A 101 -0.48 -8.18 -1.68
N ALA A 102 -0.56 -6.91 -2.07
CA ALA A 102 -1.16 -5.87 -1.25
C ALA A 102 -2.66 -6.10 -1.02
N TYR A 103 -3.40 -6.62 -2.01
CA TYR A 103 -4.83 -6.93 -1.84
C TYR A 103 -5.06 -7.96 -0.74
N ALA A 104 -4.33 -9.07 -0.76
CA ALA A 104 -4.50 -10.09 0.27
C ALA A 104 -4.06 -9.61 1.66
N PHE A 105 -3.04 -8.75 1.72
CA PHE A 105 -2.53 -8.27 3.00
C PHE A 105 -3.34 -7.11 3.61
N LEU A 106 -3.85 -6.19 2.78
CA LEU A 106 -4.45 -4.94 3.24
C LEU A 106 -5.97 -4.90 3.10
N LEU A 107 -6.55 -5.65 2.16
CA LEU A 107 -7.98 -5.64 1.86
C LEU A 107 -8.68 -6.95 2.26
N ASP A 108 -7.91 -7.97 2.63
CA ASP A 108 -8.38 -9.36 2.77
C ASP A 108 -8.98 -9.92 1.47
N GLU A 109 -8.51 -9.42 0.32
CA GLU A 109 -9.04 -9.78 -1.00
C GLU A 109 -8.08 -10.64 -1.81
N ARG A 110 -8.64 -11.63 -2.50
CA ARG A 110 -7.85 -12.54 -3.33
C ARG A 110 -7.78 -12.08 -4.77
N ALA A 111 -6.59 -11.73 -5.23
CA ALA A 111 -6.38 -11.26 -6.59
C ALA A 111 -6.43 -12.37 -7.65
N SER A 112 -5.78 -13.51 -7.41
CA SER A 112 -5.58 -14.56 -8.42
C SER A 112 -6.53 -15.76 -8.21
N ASN A 113 -6.87 -16.44 -9.31
CA ASN A 113 -7.58 -17.73 -9.25
C ASN A 113 -6.69 -18.77 -8.56
N ILE A 114 -7.32 -19.69 -7.83
CA ILE A 114 -6.62 -20.82 -7.19
C ILE A 114 -7.08 -22.10 -7.87
N THR A 115 -6.14 -22.97 -8.16
CA THR A 115 -6.43 -24.35 -8.57
C THR A 115 -6.88 -25.14 -7.35
N ALA A 116 -8.12 -25.65 -7.36
CA ALA A 116 -8.70 -26.48 -6.31
C ALA A 116 -7.92 -27.78 -6.09
N SER A 117 -7.28 -28.27 -7.15
CA SER A 117 -6.44 -29.46 -7.11
C SER A 117 -5.33 -29.36 -8.17
N PRO A 118 -4.28 -30.19 -8.06
CA PRO A 118 -3.26 -30.33 -9.11
C PRO A 118 -3.81 -30.73 -10.49
N TRP A 119 -5.08 -31.16 -10.55
CA TRP A 119 -5.75 -31.66 -11.75
C TRP A 119 -6.66 -30.62 -12.43
N HIS A 120 -6.39 -29.33 -12.22
CA HIS A 120 -6.96 -28.20 -12.99
C HIS A 120 -8.46 -27.93 -12.84
N GLN A 121 -9.05 -28.18 -11.66
CA GLN A 121 -10.33 -27.54 -11.35
C GLN A 121 -10.03 -26.16 -10.76
N GLU A 122 -10.23 -25.09 -11.52
CA GLU A 122 -9.97 -23.73 -11.05
C GLU A 122 -11.17 -23.18 -10.27
N PHE A 123 -10.90 -22.57 -9.12
CA PHE A 123 -11.83 -21.65 -8.49
C PHE A 123 -11.62 -20.27 -9.11
N ASN A 124 -12.45 -19.96 -10.11
CA ASN A 124 -12.48 -18.68 -10.83
C ASN A 124 -13.08 -17.54 -10.01
N ASN A 125 -12.53 -17.28 -8.83
CA ASN A 125 -12.94 -16.16 -7.98
C ASN A 125 -11.74 -15.26 -7.67
N GLY A 126 -10.84 -15.04 -8.63
CA GLY A 126 -9.82 -14.02 -8.56
C GLY A 126 -10.44 -12.66 -8.86
N MET A 127 -10.16 -11.67 -8.02
CA MET A 127 -10.77 -10.35 -8.12
C MET A 127 -9.82 -9.26 -8.65
N ASP A 128 -8.65 -9.61 -9.21
CA ASP A 128 -7.64 -8.61 -9.61
C ASP A 128 -8.21 -7.53 -10.54
N ASP A 129 -8.95 -7.90 -11.58
CA ASP A 129 -9.57 -6.93 -12.50
C ASP A 129 -10.63 -6.09 -11.80
N ILE A 130 -11.46 -6.69 -10.94
CA ILE A 130 -12.54 -5.99 -10.24
C ILE A 130 -11.94 -4.96 -9.27
N VAL A 131 -11.00 -5.38 -8.42
CA VAL A 131 -10.32 -4.54 -7.43
C VAL A 131 -9.50 -3.45 -8.11
N CYS A 132 -8.87 -3.74 -9.25
CA CYS A 132 -8.07 -2.77 -10.02
C CYS A 132 -8.88 -1.54 -10.47
N TYR A 133 -10.15 -1.72 -10.84
CA TYR A 133 -10.99 -0.67 -11.40
C TYR A 133 -12.03 -0.11 -10.42
N SER A 134 -12.00 -0.54 -9.16
CA SER A 134 -12.88 -0.05 -8.10
C SER A 134 -12.13 0.83 -7.11
N ASN A 135 -12.87 1.53 -6.25
CA ASN A 135 -12.25 2.37 -5.24
C ASN A 135 -11.87 1.51 -4.04
N ILE A 136 -10.74 1.80 -3.39
CA ILE A 136 -10.35 1.14 -2.14
C ILE A 136 -11.39 1.32 -1.04
N SER A 137 -12.16 2.40 -1.08
CA SER A 137 -13.29 2.66 -0.18
C SER A 137 -14.41 1.61 -0.26
N ASP A 138 -14.49 0.85 -1.35
CA ASP A 138 -15.50 -0.18 -1.55
C ASP A 138 -15.12 -1.50 -0.84
N TYR A 139 -13.90 -1.61 -0.30
CA TYR A 139 -13.34 -2.80 0.34
C TYR A 139 -13.03 -2.60 1.82
N ASN A 140 -12.82 -3.71 2.53
CA ASN A 140 -12.40 -3.67 3.93
C ASN A 140 -10.90 -3.41 4.07
N TYR A 141 -10.46 -2.22 3.66
CA TYR A 141 -9.09 -1.80 3.90
C TYR A 141 -8.82 -1.64 5.40
N ILE A 142 -7.86 -2.41 5.92
CA ILE A 142 -7.53 -2.43 7.35
C ILE A 142 -7.20 -1.04 7.92
N GLY A 143 -6.66 -0.13 7.10
CA GLY A 143 -6.36 1.24 7.53
C GLY A 143 -7.61 2.04 7.91
N PHE A 144 -8.78 1.74 7.33
CA PHE A 144 -10.05 2.37 7.73
C PHE A 144 -10.50 1.90 9.11
N GLU A 145 -10.23 0.65 9.49
CA GLU A 145 -10.54 0.15 10.84
C GLU A 145 -9.68 0.84 11.90
N PHE A 146 -8.38 1.00 11.64
CA PHE A 146 -7.47 1.75 12.49
C PHE A 146 -7.89 3.23 12.61
N ASP A 147 -8.26 3.85 11.50
CA ASP A 147 -8.75 5.25 11.48
C ASP A 147 -10.03 5.42 12.33
N LYS A 148 -10.99 4.49 12.22
CA LYS A 148 -12.21 4.46 13.05
C LYS A 148 -11.93 4.26 14.54
N GLN A 149 -10.79 3.69 14.90
CA GLN A 149 -10.36 3.53 16.29
C GLN A 149 -9.50 4.72 16.78
N GLY A 150 -9.21 5.69 15.92
CA GLY A 150 -8.45 6.90 16.27
C GLY A 150 -6.93 6.75 16.20
N TYR A 151 -6.42 5.70 15.56
CA TYR A 151 -4.99 5.57 15.22
C TYR A 151 -4.56 6.57 14.15
#